data_AF-A0A6G9YY90-F1
#
_entry.id   AF-A0A6G9YY90-F1
#
_cell.length_a   1.000
_cell.length_b   1.000
_cell.length_c   1.000
_cell.angle_alpha   90.00
_cell.angle_beta   90.00
_cell.angle_gamma   90.00
#
_symmetry.space_group_name_H-M   'P 1'
#
loop_
_entity.id
_entity.type
_entity.pdbx_description
1 polymer ?
#
loop_
_entity_poly.entity_id
_entity_poly.type
_entity_poly.pdbx_seq_one_letter_code
_entity_poly.pdbx_strand_id
1 'polypeptide(L)'
;MTTYSITDEIQRLRTAATRVLGILDDPEGDPRALQGALSGLYEAVRGPVAEGDGGLDPARHYLSQQKYVGKQAVPIALDQRAADVRERLREDRGLDEGGDGTANVLLTELQAMAVGGLLLELAERLRPGAAFGPSREGEELAAVVTELAHTVLDQTFVGRR
;
A
#
# COMPACT_ATOMS: atom_id res chain seq x y z
N MET A 1 16.64 9.99 -18.29
CA MET A 1 16.75 10.42 -16.88
C MET A 1 16.25 11.86 -16.85
N THR A 2 14.95 12.04 -16.70
CA THR A 2 14.27 13.30 -17.02
C THR A 2 14.16 14.13 -15.75
N THR A 3 14.98 15.17 -15.64
CA THR A 3 14.87 16.18 -14.58
C THR A 3 13.63 17.02 -14.86
N TYR A 4 12.48 16.51 -14.44
CA TYR A 4 11.23 17.24 -14.51
C TYR A 4 11.30 18.36 -13.47
N SER A 5 11.30 19.61 -13.91
CA SER A 5 11.52 20.75 -13.02
C SER A 5 10.28 20.95 -12.15
N ILE A 6 10.46 21.20 -10.84
CA ILE A 6 9.40 21.57 -9.90
C ILE A 6 8.54 22.73 -10.45
N THR A 7 9.16 23.60 -11.24
CA THR A 7 8.48 24.70 -11.94
C THR A 7 7.40 24.24 -12.91
N ASP A 8 7.61 23.11 -13.61
CA ASP A 8 6.66 22.57 -14.59
C ASP A 8 5.44 21.93 -13.91
N GLU A 9 5.66 21.32 -12.74
CA GLU A 9 4.60 20.72 -11.92
C GLU A 9 3.71 21.80 -11.29
N ILE A 10 4.33 22.86 -10.75
CA ILE A 10 3.61 24.04 -10.23
C ILE A 10 2.79 24.71 -11.33
N GLN A 11 3.32 24.84 -12.56
CA GLN A 11 2.59 25.43 -13.67
C GLN A 11 1.40 24.59 -14.12
N ARG A 12 1.53 23.25 -14.13
CA ARG A 12 0.41 22.34 -14.43
C ARG A 12 -0.70 22.45 -13.40
N LEU A 13 -0.34 22.42 -12.11
CA LEU A 13 -1.31 22.54 -11.02
C LEU A 13 -2.06 23.88 -11.09
N ARG A 14 -1.32 24.98 -11.26
CA ARG A 14 -1.90 26.31 -11.43
C ARG A 14 -2.87 26.36 -12.62
N THR A 15 -2.49 25.81 -13.76
CA THR A 15 -3.34 25.79 -14.96
C THR A 15 -4.64 25.02 -14.73
N ALA A 16 -4.56 23.86 -14.09
CA ALA A 16 -5.74 23.04 -13.81
C ALA A 16 -6.68 23.71 -12.78
N ALA A 17 -6.12 24.34 -11.74
CA ALA A 17 -6.91 25.06 -10.73
C ALA A 17 -7.63 26.27 -11.32
N THR A 18 -6.95 27.06 -12.17
CA THR A 18 -7.55 28.20 -12.88
C THR A 18 -8.73 27.77 -13.75
N ARG A 19 -8.64 26.59 -14.39
CA ARG A 19 -9.71 26.06 -15.23
C ARG A 19 -10.97 25.71 -14.43
N VAL A 20 -10.83 25.15 -13.24
CA VAL A 20 -11.96 24.86 -12.34
C VAL A 20 -12.62 26.16 -11.89
N LEU A 21 -11.83 27.14 -11.44
CA LEU A 21 -12.34 28.44 -11.00
C LEU A 21 -13.09 29.17 -12.14
N GLY A 22 -12.56 29.15 -13.36
CA GLY A 22 -13.21 29.79 -14.51
C GLY A 22 -14.54 29.16 -14.91
N ILE A 23 -14.79 27.89 -14.57
CA ILE A 23 -16.08 27.23 -14.81
C ILE A 23 -17.05 27.46 -13.66
N LEU A 24 -16.56 27.55 -12.42
CA LEU A 24 -17.39 27.86 -11.25
C LEU A 24 -17.88 29.32 -11.25
N ASP A 25 -17.13 30.23 -11.86
CA ASP A 25 -17.54 31.63 -12.05
C ASP A 25 -18.61 31.80 -13.15
N ASP A 26 -18.95 30.74 -13.91
CA ASP A 26 -20.02 30.74 -14.90
C ASP A 26 -21.32 30.15 -14.31
N PRO A 27 -22.35 30.96 -14.01
CA PRO A 27 -23.59 30.49 -13.43
C PRO A 27 -24.43 29.63 -14.38
N GLU A 28 -24.14 29.63 -15.68
CA GLU A 28 -24.76 28.75 -16.69
C GLU A 28 -23.84 27.57 -17.09
N GLY A 29 -22.75 27.37 -16.34
CA GLY A 29 -21.70 26.42 -16.68
C GLY A 29 -22.17 24.97 -16.85
N ASP A 30 -21.67 24.32 -17.91
CA ASP A 30 -21.96 22.91 -18.18
C ASP A 30 -21.41 22.00 -17.07
N PRO A 31 -22.26 21.22 -16.37
CA PRO A 31 -21.83 20.26 -15.35
C PRO A 31 -20.75 19.28 -15.84
N ARG A 32 -20.76 18.93 -17.13
CA ARG A 32 -19.75 18.04 -17.74
C ARG A 32 -18.40 18.73 -17.88
N ALA A 33 -18.41 20.04 -18.17
CA ALA A 33 -17.19 20.83 -18.22
C ALA A 33 -16.56 20.95 -16.83
N LEU A 34 -17.37 21.15 -15.79
CA LEU A 34 -16.91 21.17 -14.40
C LEU A 34 -16.30 19.81 -14.00
N GLN A 35 -16.98 18.71 -14.33
CA GLN A 35 -16.48 17.37 -14.05
C GLN A 35 -15.13 17.12 -14.73
N GLY A 36 -14.99 17.48 -16.02
CA GLY A 36 -13.72 17.35 -16.74
C GLY A 36 -12.59 18.22 -16.17
N ALA A 37 -12.90 19.42 -15.69
CA ALA A 37 -11.92 20.29 -15.06
C ALA A 37 -11.48 19.78 -13.68
N LEU A 38 -12.41 19.26 -12.86
CA LEU A 38 -12.10 18.61 -11.59
C LEU A 38 -11.24 17.36 -11.78
N SER A 39 -11.53 16.54 -12.80
CA SER A 39 -10.66 15.41 -13.19
C SER A 39 -9.26 15.89 -13.59
N GLY A 40 -9.14 16.94 -14.41
CA GLY A 40 -7.84 17.49 -14.78
C GLY A 40 -7.03 18.07 -13.61
N LEU A 41 -7.71 18.70 -12.65
CA LEU A 41 -7.10 19.17 -11.40
C LEU A 41 -6.66 18.01 -10.51
N TYR A 42 -7.49 16.97 -10.41
CA TYR A 42 -7.16 15.75 -9.70
C TYR A 42 -5.89 15.09 -10.24
N GLU A 43 -5.79 14.94 -11.57
CA GLU A 43 -4.58 14.41 -12.22
C GLU A 43 -3.35 15.30 -11.99
N ALA A 44 -3.50 16.62 -12.05
CA ALA A 44 -2.40 17.55 -11.79
C ALA A 44 -1.91 17.53 -10.33
N VAL A 45 -2.80 17.30 -9.36
CA VAL A 45 -2.47 17.14 -7.93
C VAL A 45 -1.86 15.77 -7.65
N ARG A 46 -2.33 14.74 -8.34
CA ARG A 46 -1.92 13.35 -8.09
C ARG A 46 -0.54 13.02 -8.68
N GLY A 47 0.03 13.91 -9.49
CA GLY A 47 1.21 13.61 -10.29
C GLY A 47 0.88 12.55 -11.35
N PRO A 48 1.86 11.98 -12.07
CA PRO A 48 1.60 10.81 -12.89
C PRO A 48 1.02 9.73 -11.98
N VAL A 49 -0.30 9.54 -12.07
CA VAL A 49 -0.94 8.36 -11.57
C VAL A 49 -0.23 7.24 -12.32
N ALA A 50 0.37 6.32 -11.59
CA ALA A 50 0.45 4.97 -12.13
C ALA A 50 -1.00 4.57 -12.34
N GLU A 51 -1.56 4.93 -13.50
CA GLU A 51 -2.81 4.40 -13.99
C GLU A 51 -2.64 2.91 -13.83
N GLY A 52 -3.36 2.33 -12.87
CA GLY A 52 -3.41 0.90 -12.68
C GLY A 52 -4.09 0.33 -13.91
N ASP A 53 -3.28 0.09 -14.94
CA ASP A 53 -3.62 -0.55 -16.20
C ASP A 53 -4.20 -1.93 -15.91
N GLY A 54 -5.51 -2.03 -15.63
CA GLY A 54 -6.13 -3.25 -15.12
C GLY A 54 -5.41 -3.88 -13.90
N GLY A 55 -4.60 -3.09 -13.20
CA GLY A 55 -3.52 -3.54 -12.34
C GLY A 55 -3.93 -3.56 -10.87
N LEU A 56 -3.78 -4.74 -10.25
CA LEU A 56 -3.75 -4.99 -8.80
C LEU A 56 -4.53 -3.99 -7.92
N ASP A 57 -5.81 -4.27 -7.67
CA ASP A 57 -6.62 -3.50 -6.70
C ASP A 57 -6.05 -3.69 -5.27
N PRO A 58 -5.48 -2.64 -4.64
CA PRO A 58 -4.85 -2.72 -3.31
C PRO A 58 -5.81 -3.06 -2.18
N ALA A 59 -7.11 -2.79 -2.37
CA ALA A 59 -8.14 -3.16 -1.41
C ALA A 59 -8.48 -4.65 -1.50
N ARG A 60 -8.10 -5.33 -2.58
CA ARG A 60 -8.39 -6.76 -2.81
C ARG A 60 -7.14 -7.64 -2.81
N HIS A 61 -5.97 -7.07 -3.04
CA HIS A 61 -4.74 -7.82 -3.26
C HIS A 61 -3.65 -7.46 -2.26
N TYR A 62 -2.80 -8.44 -1.98
CA TYR A 62 -1.58 -8.31 -1.20
C TYR A 62 -0.51 -7.64 -2.06
N LEU A 63 0.06 -6.54 -1.58
CA LEU A 63 0.97 -5.67 -2.33
C LEU A 63 2.43 -6.09 -2.15
N SER A 64 2.79 -6.54 -0.95
CA SER A 64 4.17 -6.84 -0.59
C SER A 64 4.69 -8.17 -1.17
N GLN A 65 3.81 -9.03 -1.68
CA GLN A 65 4.18 -10.33 -2.26
C GLN A 65 3.30 -10.72 -3.44
N GLN A 66 3.90 -11.48 -4.36
CA GLN A 66 3.21 -12.10 -5.50
C GLN A 66 3.40 -13.62 -5.45
N LYS A 67 2.41 -14.36 -5.96
CA LYS A 67 2.50 -15.82 -6.09
C LYS A 67 2.97 -16.17 -7.49
N TYR A 68 3.94 -17.06 -7.60
CA TYR A 68 4.39 -17.56 -8.91
C TYR A 68 3.65 -18.85 -9.27
N VAL A 69 2.98 -18.86 -10.41
CA VAL A 69 2.40 -20.06 -11.03
C VAL A 69 3.19 -20.35 -12.30
N GLY A 70 4.07 -21.36 -12.23
CA GLY A 70 5.09 -21.57 -13.26
C GLY A 70 6.09 -20.41 -13.28
N LYS A 71 6.16 -19.69 -14.40
CA LYS A 71 7.02 -18.48 -14.55
C LYS A 71 6.23 -17.17 -14.44
N GLN A 72 4.93 -17.23 -14.18
CA GLN A 72 4.07 -16.06 -14.17
C GLN A 72 3.82 -15.62 -12.73
N ALA A 73 4.05 -14.33 -12.45
CA ALA A 73 3.63 -13.70 -11.21
C ALA A 73 2.13 -13.41 -11.27
N VAL A 74 1.41 -13.86 -10.24
CA VAL A 74 -0.04 -13.72 -10.09
C VAL A 74 -0.32 -12.97 -8.79
N PRO A 75 -1.26 -12.00 -8.78
CA PRO A 75 -1.69 -11.32 -7.56
C PRO A 75 -2.22 -12.30 -6.52
N ILE A 76 -1.98 -12.02 -5.25
CA ILE A 76 -2.55 -12.80 -4.13
C ILE A 76 -3.74 -12.02 -3.59
N ALA A 77 -4.92 -12.63 -3.58
CA ALA A 77 -6.09 -12.01 -2.96
C ALA A 77 -5.97 -12.00 -1.43
N LEU A 78 -6.47 -10.95 -0.77
CA LEU A 78 -6.33 -10.78 0.68
C LEU A 78 -7.08 -11.83 1.49
N ASP A 79 -8.25 -12.25 1.02
CA ASP A 79 -9.04 -13.32 1.61
C ASP A 79 -8.31 -14.67 1.54
N GLN A 80 -7.70 -14.97 0.40
CA GLN A 80 -6.85 -16.13 0.21
C GLN A 80 -5.65 -16.09 1.17
N ARG A 81 -4.92 -14.97 1.23
CA ARG A 81 -3.76 -14.84 2.13
C ARG A 81 -4.15 -14.99 3.59
N ALA A 82 -5.30 -14.43 3.99
CA ALA A 82 -5.81 -14.56 5.34
C ALA A 82 -6.19 -16.02 5.68
N ALA A 83 -6.77 -16.76 4.73
CA ALA A 83 -7.06 -18.18 4.90
C ALA A 83 -5.77 -19.00 5.09
N ASP A 84 -4.78 -18.81 4.22
CA ASP A 84 -3.48 -19.49 4.29
C ASP A 84 -2.76 -19.26 5.63
N VAL A 85 -2.78 -18.01 6.13
CA VAL A 85 -2.16 -17.67 7.43
C VAL A 85 -2.92 -18.34 8.58
N ARG A 86 -4.25 -18.37 8.55
CA ARG A 86 -5.06 -19.03 9.60
C ARG A 86 -4.83 -20.54 9.65
N GLU A 87 -4.67 -21.19 8.49
CA GLU A 87 -4.37 -22.61 8.40
C GLU A 87 -3.01 -22.91 9.04
N ARG A 88 -1.97 -22.20 8.61
CA ARG A 88 -0.61 -22.29 9.17
C ARG A 88 -0.58 -22.07 10.69
N LEU A 89 -1.24 -21.03 11.18
CA LEU A 89 -1.30 -20.74 12.62
C LEU A 89 -2.12 -21.78 13.42
N ARG A 90 -3.02 -22.53 12.77
CA ARG A 90 -3.76 -23.62 13.42
C ARG A 90 -2.87 -24.85 13.58
N GLU A 91 -2.05 -25.15 12.58
CA GLU A 91 -1.06 -26.24 12.64
C GLU A 91 -0.02 -26.00 13.75
N ASP A 92 0.43 -24.75 13.89
CA ASP A 92 1.41 -24.33 14.90
C ASP A 92 0.88 -24.39 16.34
N ARG A 93 -0.41 -24.08 16.55
CA ARG A 93 -1.05 -24.11 17.88
C ARG A 93 -1.15 -25.50 18.49
N GLY A 94 -1.00 -26.57 17.71
CA GLY A 94 -0.99 -27.94 18.22
C GLY A 94 0.25 -28.32 19.05
N LEU A 95 1.24 -27.41 19.17
CA LEU A 95 2.54 -27.70 19.77
C LEU A 95 2.79 -27.08 21.17
N ASP A 96 1.91 -26.19 21.66
CA ASP A 96 2.27 -25.25 22.75
C ASP A 96 1.19 -25.06 23.84
N GLU A 97 0.64 -26.16 24.41
CA GLU A 97 -0.41 -26.10 25.45
C GLU A 97 0.11 -26.00 26.92
N GLY A 98 1.32 -25.47 27.18
CA GLY A 98 1.98 -25.64 28.50
C GLY A 98 2.72 -24.46 29.13
N GLY A 99 2.20 -23.22 29.12
CA GLY A 99 2.90 -22.05 29.66
C GLY A 99 2.18 -21.26 30.76
N ASP A 100 2.78 -21.18 31.95
CA ASP A 100 2.32 -20.48 33.15
C ASP A 100 2.40 -18.94 33.02
N GLY A 101 1.24 -18.28 32.98
CA GLY A 101 0.87 -17.03 33.68
C GLY A 101 1.63 -15.71 33.50
N THR A 102 2.92 -15.72 33.16
CA THR A 102 3.79 -14.53 33.12
C THR A 102 4.81 -14.65 31.98
N ALA A 103 4.32 -14.84 30.75
CA ALA A 103 5.17 -15.14 29.61
C ALA A 103 5.58 -13.86 28.85
N ASN A 104 6.89 -13.66 28.66
CA ASN A 104 7.36 -13.06 27.41
C ASN A 104 6.61 -13.79 26.28
N VAL A 105 5.89 -13.07 25.42
CA VAL A 105 5.19 -13.70 24.30
C VAL A 105 6.25 -14.29 23.38
N LEU A 106 6.53 -15.58 23.56
CA LEU A 106 7.39 -16.34 22.68
C LEU A 106 6.59 -16.55 21.40
N LEU A 107 6.81 -15.66 20.42
CA LEU A 107 6.29 -15.88 19.09
C LEU A 107 6.98 -17.13 18.54
N THR A 108 6.18 -18.11 18.14
CA THR A 108 6.72 -19.18 17.31
C THR A 108 7.27 -18.57 16.03
N GLU A 109 8.20 -19.28 15.39
CA GLU A 109 8.80 -18.79 14.15
C GLU A 109 7.73 -18.45 13.09
N LEU A 110 6.70 -19.29 12.98
CA LEU A 110 5.60 -19.09 12.05
C LEU A 110 4.76 -17.85 12.39
N GLN A 111 4.55 -17.59 13.67
CA GLN A 111 3.85 -16.38 14.15
C GLN A 111 4.67 -15.13 13.86
N ALA A 112 5.99 -15.15 14.11
CA ALA A 112 6.88 -14.05 13.78
C ALA A 112 6.89 -13.77 12.26
N MET A 113 6.94 -14.81 11.42
CA MET A 113 6.82 -14.66 9.96
C MET A 113 5.47 -14.05 9.54
N ALA A 114 4.37 -14.48 10.15
CA ALA A 114 3.04 -13.96 9.86
C ALA A 114 2.92 -12.47 10.25
N VAL A 115 3.38 -12.12 11.45
CA VAL A 115 3.36 -10.74 11.95
C VAL A 115 4.26 -9.84 11.10
N GLY A 116 5.50 -10.25 10.85
CA GLY A 116 6.44 -9.50 10.01
C GLY A 116 5.90 -9.29 8.59
N GLY A 117 5.31 -10.33 7.99
CA GLY A 117 4.68 -10.21 6.67
C GLY A 117 3.51 -9.22 6.64
N LEU A 118 2.64 -9.23 7.65
CA LEU A 118 1.52 -8.29 7.76
C LEU A 118 1.98 -6.85 7.99
N LEU A 119 3.07 -6.66 8.75
CA LEU A 119 3.69 -5.35 8.94
C LEU A 119 4.26 -4.82 7.61
N LEU A 120 4.96 -5.64 6.82
CA LEU A 120 5.43 -5.23 5.48
C LEU A 120 4.27 -4.82 4.57
N GLU A 121 3.16 -5.56 4.60
CA GLU A 121 1.96 -5.21 3.85
C GLU A 121 1.35 -3.87 4.31
N LEU A 122 1.35 -3.61 5.62
CA LEU A 122 0.90 -2.32 6.16
C LEU A 122 1.83 -1.19 5.71
N ALA A 123 3.14 -1.38 5.75
CA ALA A 123 4.11 -0.40 5.27
C ALA A 123 3.91 -0.06 3.78
N GLU A 124 3.70 -1.06 2.93
CA GLU A 124 3.41 -0.86 1.50
C GLU A 124 2.11 -0.09 1.27
N ARG A 125 1.11 -0.33 2.11
CA ARG A 125 -0.13 0.44 2.07
C ARG A 125 0.07 1.88 2.51
N LEU A 126 0.85 2.14 3.56
CA LEU A 126 1.08 3.49 4.07
C LEU A 126 1.91 4.36 3.13
N ARG A 127 2.71 3.76 2.23
CA ARG A 127 3.49 4.50 1.24
C ARG A 127 2.59 5.27 0.26
N PRO A 128 3.05 6.43 -0.24
CA PRO A 128 2.38 7.13 -1.33
C PRO A 128 2.18 6.18 -2.51
N GLY A 129 0.96 6.11 -3.05
CA GLY A 129 0.66 5.21 -4.16
C GLY A 129 -0.74 4.63 -4.13
N ALA A 130 -0.84 3.36 -4.53
CA ALA A 130 -2.08 2.76 -5.00
C ALA A 130 -3.22 2.75 -3.94
N ALA A 131 -2.89 2.70 -2.64
CA ALA A 131 -3.88 2.62 -1.57
C ALA A 131 -4.29 3.98 -0.96
N PHE A 132 -3.38 4.95 -0.82
CA PHE A 132 -3.64 6.22 -0.11
C PHE A 132 -3.45 7.47 -1.00
N GLY A 133 -3.18 7.28 -2.29
CA GLY A 133 -2.97 8.38 -3.20
C GLY A 133 -1.60 9.05 -3.00
N PRO A 134 -1.44 10.31 -3.43
CA PRO A 134 -0.13 10.98 -3.55
C PRO A 134 0.39 11.56 -2.22
N SER A 135 -0.32 11.36 -1.09
CA SER A 135 0.06 11.94 0.20
C SER A 135 1.38 11.33 0.71
N ARG A 136 2.27 12.19 1.22
CA ARG A 136 3.54 11.80 1.86
C ARG A 136 3.42 11.54 3.36
N GLU A 137 2.25 11.80 3.95
CA GLU A 137 2.03 11.70 5.40
C GLU A 137 2.27 10.28 5.95
N GLY A 138 2.16 9.25 5.10
CA GLY A 138 2.40 7.86 5.49
C GLY A 138 3.86 7.40 5.36
N GLU A 139 4.78 8.19 4.79
CA GLU A 139 6.17 7.76 4.53
C GLU A 139 6.94 7.44 5.81
N GLU A 140 6.89 8.32 6.82
CA GLU A 140 7.58 8.11 8.10
C GLU A 140 7.01 6.91 8.85
N LEU A 141 5.68 6.76 8.87
CA LEU A 141 5.04 5.63 9.51
C LEU A 141 5.35 4.31 8.77
N ALA A 142 5.40 4.33 7.44
CA ALA A 142 5.80 3.18 6.65
C ALA A 142 7.25 2.76 6.95
N ALA A 143 8.16 3.71 7.17
CA ALA A 143 9.53 3.42 7.56
C ALA A 143 9.59 2.70 8.92
N VAL A 144 8.91 3.25 9.95
CA VAL A 144 8.84 2.61 11.27
C VAL A 144 8.25 1.20 11.20
N VAL A 145 7.15 1.03 10.45
CA VAL A 145 6.51 -0.28 10.30
C VAL A 145 7.43 -1.27 9.57
N THR A 146 8.21 -0.81 8.59
CA THR A 146 9.22 -1.62 7.90
C THR A 146 10.34 -2.07 8.85
N GLU A 147 10.85 -1.17 9.68
CA GLU A 147 11.88 -1.48 10.68
C GLU A 147 11.38 -2.51 11.72
N LEU A 148 10.15 -2.35 12.19
CA LEU A 148 9.51 -3.31 13.09
C LEU A 148 9.32 -4.66 12.41
N ALA A 149 8.90 -4.68 11.15
CA ALA A 149 8.75 -5.90 10.39
C ALA A 149 10.07 -6.67 10.28
N HIS A 150 11.16 -6.00 9.94
CA HIS A 150 12.49 -6.60 9.88
C HIS A 150 12.96 -7.08 11.26
N THR A 151 12.76 -6.29 12.30
CA THR A 151 13.10 -6.69 13.69
C THR A 151 12.42 -8.01 14.09
N VAL A 152 11.16 -8.19 13.71
CA VAL A 152 10.43 -9.45 13.95
C VAL A 152 10.93 -10.58 13.06
N LEU A 153 11.19 -10.30 11.77
CA LEU A 153 11.66 -11.31 10.81
C LEU A 153 13.10 -11.78 11.09
N ASP A 154 13.96 -10.93 11.66
CA ASP A 154 15.35 -11.26 12.05
C ASP A 154 15.41 -12.32 13.15
N GLN A 155 14.32 -12.48 13.91
CA GLN A 155 14.19 -13.54 14.90
C GLN A 155 13.87 -14.91 14.24
N THR A 156 13.47 -14.91 12.97
CA THR A 156 13.16 -16.11 12.16
C THR A 156 14.34 -16.53 11.29
N PHE A 157 14.29 -17.72 10.66
CA PHE A 157 15.29 -18.12 9.66
C PHE A 157 15.27 -17.25 8.40
N VAL A 158 14.21 -16.46 8.15
CA VAL A 158 14.08 -15.60 6.96
C VAL A 158 14.96 -14.35 7.05
N GLY A 159 15.14 -13.75 8.23
CA GLY A 159 15.98 -12.56 8.40
C GLY A 159 17.46 -12.83 8.69
N ARG A 160 17.84 -14.08 9.02
CA ARG A 160 19.24 -14.48 9.30
C ARG A 160 20.12 -14.72 8.05
N ARG A 161 19.73 -14.22 6.87
CA ARG A 161 20.43 -14.43 5.60
C ARG A 161 21.21 -13.22 5.12
#